data_AF-A0A195BCV5-F1
#
_entry.id   AF-A0A195BCV5-F1
#
_cell.length_a   1.000
_cell.length_b   1.000
_cell.length_c   1.000
_cell.angle_alpha   90.00
_cell.angle_beta   90.00
_cell.angle_gamma   90.00
#
_symmetry.space_group_name_H-M   'P 1'
#
loop_
_entity.id
_entity.type
_entity.pdbx_description
1 polymer ?
#
loop_
_entity_poly.entity_id
_entity_poly.type
_entity_poly.pdbx_seq_one_letter_code
_entity_poly.pdbx_strand_id
1 'polypeptide(L)'
;MRLSRALKEGLADQHFRSYEEVKNWIDSWIASKDDQFFRRGIRTLPVFNAKHVTEIASHQIDIEQINPQEGCVEQDPKEILFAIKACIKNVIHKLDMLGIKIDEIVTVGITNQRETTIVWNAITGDPLYNAIVWSDIRTDAIVDQIIAKFPDQSKNHLKSLCGLPVSPYFSALKIRWLKDNVPAIKKAIRERRCKVGTMDTWVVWNLTGGKDGGLYITDVTNASRTMLMNIETLSWDPTLCRYFDIPMQMLPEIKSSSEIYGKILIGPLSGIPISGVRNQQSALVGQNCLKKGQAKNTYRSGCFLLCNTGHTRVYSSHGLVTTVAYQLGPKSPPVYALEGSIAVAGAAIKWLRDNMKLIKDVHESEHLAQSVFSTGDVYFVPAFTGLYAPYWRKDARGIICGLTAFTTKQHIIRASLEAVCFQTRDILEAMYKDCGFPLTKLNTDGKMSTNNLLMQLQADLCGTPVFRSTVPDITALGVAMVAGHAEGIDVWDLEGEEVETVPTDTFLPTTTPEERDARYKKWKMAVERSLGWVTGKMSDQMTGKCKTIKQSKFEVSDVIQIASLNTLYCLFDTEIILYVTSF
;
A
#
# COMPACT_ATOMS: atom_id res chain seq x y z
N MET A 1 -13.85 -0.55 -17.41
CA MET A 1 -14.40 -0.30 -18.77
C MET A 1 -14.21 -1.50 -19.72
N ARG A 2 -13.10 -2.25 -19.61
CA ARG A 2 -12.89 -3.51 -20.36
C ARG A 2 -13.76 -4.67 -19.87
N LEU A 3 -13.99 -4.81 -18.56
CA LEU A 3 -14.93 -5.82 -18.02
C LEU A 3 -16.36 -5.59 -18.52
N SER A 4 -16.86 -4.35 -18.42
CA SER A 4 -18.18 -3.98 -18.94
C SER A 4 -18.30 -4.19 -20.45
N ARG A 5 -17.23 -3.93 -21.21
CA ARG A 5 -17.18 -4.19 -22.65
C ARG A 5 -17.13 -5.68 -22.98
N ALA A 6 -16.32 -6.47 -22.27
CA ALA A 6 -16.19 -7.91 -22.47
C ALA A 6 -17.44 -8.69 -21.99
N LEU A 7 -18.10 -8.22 -20.92
CA LEU A 7 -19.42 -8.70 -20.50
C LEU A 7 -20.48 -8.34 -21.54
N LYS A 8 -20.49 -7.11 -22.08
CA LYS A 8 -21.41 -6.72 -23.15
C LYS A 8 -21.18 -7.53 -24.43
N GLU A 9 -19.92 -7.76 -24.81
CA GLU A 9 -19.54 -8.58 -25.97
C GLU A 9 -19.92 -10.06 -25.73
N GLY A 10 -19.66 -10.62 -24.55
CA GLY A 10 -20.05 -11.99 -24.24
C GLY A 10 -21.57 -12.21 -24.07
N LEU A 11 -22.30 -11.21 -23.58
CA LEU A 11 -23.76 -11.24 -23.47
C LEU A 11 -24.44 -10.99 -24.81
N ALA A 12 -23.79 -10.30 -25.76
CA ALA A 12 -24.37 -9.99 -27.08
C ALA A 12 -24.64 -11.24 -27.93
N ASP A 13 -23.89 -12.32 -27.69
CA ASP A 13 -23.98 -13.58 -28.45
C ASP A 13 -24.80 -14.67 -27.73
N GLN A 14 -25.48 -14.34 -26.63
CA GLN A 14 -26.17 -15.32 -25.77
C GLN A 14 -27.66 -14.97 -25.57
N HIS A 15 -28.53 -15.98 -25.69
CA HIS A 15 -29.95 -15.84 -25.41
C HIS A 15 -30.30 -16.52 -24.07
N PHE A 16 -30.73 -15.73 -23.09
CA PHE A 16 -31.16 -16.22 -21.78
C PHE A 16 -32.69 -16.20 -21.67
N ARG A 17 -33.25 -17.25 -21.08
CA ARG A 17 -34.70 -17.43 -20.87
C ARG A 17 -35.13 -17.05 -19.45
N SER A 18 -34.18 -16.90 -18.53
CA SER A 18 -34.45 -16.50 -17.14
C SER A 18 -33.28 -15.71 -16.54
N TYR A 19 -33.57 -14.99 -15.44
CA TYR A 19 -32.56 -14.28 -14.67
C TYR A 19 -31.51 -15.23 -14.05
N GLU A 20 -31.94 -16.41 -13.60
CA GLU A 20 -31.05 -17.46 -13.08
C GLU A 20 -30.03 -17.93 -14.13
N GLU A 21 -30.41 -18.02 -15.40
CA GLU A 21 -29.50 -18.38 -16.49
C GLU A 21 -28.45 -17.29 -16.77
N VAL A 22 -28.84 -16.02 -16.73
CA VAL A 22 -27.90 -14.88 -16.86
C VAL A 22 -26.86 -14.94 -15.74
N LYS A 23 -27.31 -15.16 -14.50
CA LYS A 23 -26.45 -15.23 -13.32
C LYS A 23 -25.46 -16.40 -13.41
N ASN A 24 -25.96 -17.60 -13.72
CA ASN A 24 -25.12 -18.79 -13.86
C ASN A 24 -24.12 -18.66 -15.02
N TRP A 25 -24.51 -17.99 -16.11
CA TRP A 25 -23.61 -17.72 -17.22
C TRP A 25 -22.54 -16.70 -16.85
N ILE A 26 -22.87 -15.62 -16.13
CA ILE A 26 -21.89 -14.65 -15.62
C ILE A 26 -20.89 -15.36 -14.70
N ASP A 27 -21.37 -16.18 -13.77
CA ASP A 27 -20.52 -16.93 -12.83
C ASP A 27 -19.57 -17.89 -13.57
N SER A 28 -20.06 -18.60 -14.59
CA SER A 28 -19.26 -19.50 -15.44
C SER A 28 -18.29 -18.74 -16.36
N TRP A 29 -18.71 -17.61 -16.92
CA TRP A 29 -17.88 -16.77 -17.77
C TRP A 29 -16.73 -16.16 -16.99
N ILE A 30 -16.99 -15.70 -15.75
CA ILE A 30 -15.94 -15.22 -14.82
C ILE A 30 -14.96 -16.35 -14.50
N ALA A 31 -15.46 -17.56 -14.20
CA ALA A 31 -14.62 -18.73 -13.93
C ALA A 31 -13.77 -19.17 -15.14
N SER A 32 -14.18 -18.85 -16.36
CA SER A 32 -13.49 -19.23 -17.61
C SER A 32 -12.30 -18.32 -17.99
N LYS A 33 -12.09 -17.20 -17.28
CA LYS A 33 -11.00 -16.25 -17.59
C LYS A 33 -9.74 -16.56 -16.80
N ASP A 34 -8.60 -16.61 -17.50
CA ASP A 34 -7.24 -16.80 -16.96
C ASP A 34 -6.87 -15.68 -15.96
N ASP A 35 -5.99 -16.01 -15.01
CA ASP A 35 -5.23 -15.09 -14.17
C ASP A 35 -4.59 -13.91 -14.92
N GLN A 36 -4.25 -14.04 -16.20
CA GLN A 36 -3.76 -12.93 -17.03
C GLN A 36 -4.86 -11.92 -17.44
N PHE A 37 -6.13 -12.34 -17.51
CA PHE A 37 -7.25 -11.47 -17.88
C PHE A 37 -7.54 -10.43 -16.80
N PHE A 38 -7.39 -10.83 -15.55
CA PHE A 38 -7.50 -9.95 -14.39
C PHE A 38 -6.09 -9.47 -14.04
N ARG A 39 -5.76 -8.21 -14.30
CA ARG A 39 -4.55 -7.57 -13.75
C ARG A 39 -4.95 -6.89 -12.43
N ARG A 40 -4.35 -7.35 -11.34
CA ARG A 40 -5.02 -7.51 -10.03
C ARG A 40 -4.60 -6.46 -9.00
N GLY A 41 -5.51 -6.04 -8.13
CA GLY A 41 -5.27 -5.57 -6.76
C GLY A 41 -5.95 -6.56 -5.82
N ILE A 42 -5.40 -6.87 -4.65
CA ILE A 42 -5.96 -7.92 -3.79
C ILE A 42 -6.89 -7.30 -2.73
N ARG A 43 -8.03 -7.95 -2.46
CA ARG A 43 -8.87 -7.72 -1.29
C ARG A 43 -9.02 -9.02 -0.51
N THR A 44 -8.56 -9.05 0.73
CA THR A 44 -8.63 -10.24 1.59
C THR A 44 -9.59 -10.00 2.75
N LEU A 45 -10.32 -11.03 3.12
CA LEU A 45 -11.07 -11.09 4.36
C LEU A 45 -10.69 -12.36 5.12
N PRO A 46 -9.77 -12.28 6.09
CA PRO A 46 -9.49 -13.37 7.01
C PRO A 46 -10.32 -13.25 8.30
N VAL A 47 -10.45 -14.38 8.98
CA VAL A 47 -11.12 -14.54 10.27
C VAL A 47 -10.14 -15.17 11.23
N PHE A 48 -9.92 -14.51 12.37
CA PHE A 48 -9.03 -15.02 13.41
C PHE A 48 -9.83 -15.50 14.61
N ASN A 49 -9.29 -16.52 15.28
CA ASN A 49 -9.79 -16.93 16.58
C ASN A 49 -9.41 -15.86 17.63
N ALA A 50 -10.36 -15.45 18.47
CA ALA A 50 -10.09 -14.52 19.56
C ALA A 50 -8.94 -15.03 20.45
N LYS A 51 -8.09 -14.11 20.94
CA LYS A 51 -6.87 -14.40 21.71
C LYS A 51 -5.80 -15.23 20.99
N HIS A 52 -6.04 -15.64 19.75
CA HIS A 52 -5.16 -16.52 19.02
C HIS A 52 -4.70 -15.94 17.69
N VAL A 53 -3.50 -16.31 17.26
CA VAL A 53 -2.93 -15.87 15.97
C VAL A 53 -3.38 -16.73 14.79
N THR A 54 -4.20 -17.76 15.05
CA THR A 54 -4.64 -18.73 14.04
C THR A 54 -5.75 -18.16 13.17
N GLU A 55 -5.54 -18.20 11.85
CA GLU A 55 -6.56 -17.92 10.84
C GLU A 55 -7.52 -19.11 10.71
N ILE A 56 -8.82 -18.88 10.91
CA ILE A 56 -9.89 -19.88 10.80
C ILE A 56 -10.36 -20.02 9.35
N ALA A 57 -10.61 -18.89 8.70
CA ALA A 57 -11.13 -18.86 7.34
C ALA A 57 -10.69 -17.57 6.65
N SER A 58 -10.45 -17.63 5.34
CA SER A 58 -10.21 -16.43 4.54
C SER A 58 -10.84 -16.53 3.16
N HIS A 59 -11.13 -15.38 2.57
CA HIS A 59 -11.48 -15.27 1.16
C HIS A 59 -10.80 -14.06 0.55
N GLN A 60 -10.39 -14.19 -0.70
CA GLN A 60 -9.66 -13.16 -1.41
C GLN A 60 -10.26 -12.95 -2.79
N ILE A 61 -10.46 -11.69 -3.18
CA ILE A 61 -10.91 -11.30 -4.52
C ILE A 61 -9.94 -10.29 -5.09
N ASP A 62 -9.62 -10.49 -6.36
CA ASP A 62 -8.80 -9.55 -7.13
C ASP A 62 -9.67 -8.48 -7.80
N ILE A 63 -9.19 -7.23 -7.83
CA ILE A 63 -9.84 -6.07 -8.47
C ILE A 63 -9.01 -5.53 -9.63
N GLU A 64 -9.65 -4.92 -10.62
CA GLU A 64 -8.99 -4.32 -11.78
C GLU A 64 -8.18 -3.08 -11.37
N GLN A 65 -6.92 -3.02 -11.84
CA GLN A 65 -6.16 -1.78 -11.87
C GLN A 65 -6.30 -1.09 -13.22
N ILE A 66 -6.69 0.17 -13.18
CA ILE A 66 -6.89 1.02 -14.36
C ILE A 66 -5.66 1.90 -14.52
N ASN A 67 -4.99 1.84 -15.68
CA ASN A 67 -3.88 2.74 -16.01
C ASN A 67 -4.27 3.57 -17.25
N PRO A 68 -4.93 4.73 -17.10
CA PRO A 68 -5.41 5.52 -18.23
C PRO A 68 -4.27 6.05 -19.12
N GLN A 69 -3.14 6.36 -18.48
CA GLN A 69 -1.93 6.93 -19.08
C GLN A 69 -0.70 6.42 -18.32
N GLU A 70 0.49 6.61 -18.88
CA GLU A 70 1.74 6.31 -18.19
C GLU A 70 1.84 7.10 -16.87
N GLY A 71 2.24 6.43 -15.79
CA GLY A 71 2.30 7.02 -14.46
C GLY A 71 0.96 7.22 -13.75
N CYS A 72 -0.17 7.05 -14.45
CA CYS A 72 -1.51 7.14 -13.86
C CYS A 72 -1.99 5.76 -13.41
N VAL A 73 -2.43 5.66 -12.15
CA VAL A 73 -2.91 4.43 -11.53
C VAL A 73 -4.23 4.69 -10.78
N GLU A 74 -5.28 4.00 -11.19
CA GLU A 74 -6.65 4.16 -10.69
C GLU A 74 -7.30 2.83 -10.33
N GLN A 75 -8.31 2.89 -9.46
CA GLN A 75 -9.21 1.77 -9.14
C GLN A 75 -10.66 2.26 -9.08
N ASP A 76 -11.62 1.43 -9.49
CA ASP A 76 -13.05 1.77 -9.38
C ASP A 76 -13.52 1.60 -7.92
N PRO A 77 -13.97 2.67 -7.22
CA PRO A 77 -14.47 2.58 -5.85
C PRO A 77 -15.68 1.64 -5.68
N LYS A 78 -16.49 1.45 -6.73
CA LYS A 78 -17.64 0.53 -6.71
C LYS A 78 -17.18 -0.93 -6.80
N GLU A 79 -16.18 -1.22 -7.62
CA GLU A 79 -15.59 -2.55 -7.72
C GLU A 79 -14.94 -2.97 -6.40
N ILE A 80 -14.23 -2.03 -5.75
CA ILE A 80 -13.66 -2.25 -4.41
C ILE A 80 -14.75 -2.67 -3.41
N LEU A 81 -15.87 -1.92 -3.37
CA LEU A 81 -16.97 -2.24 -2.46
C LEU A 81 -17.66 -3.57 -2.81
N PHE A 82 -17.78 -3.88 -4.09
CA PHE A 82 -18.31 -5.17 -4.55
C PHE A 82 -17.43 -6.33 -4.07
N ALA A 83 -16.10 -6.24 -4.28
CA ALA A 83 -15.15 -7.26 -3.85
C ALA A 83 -15.20 -7.46 -2.33
N ILE A 84 -15.27 -6.38 -1.55
CA ILE A 84 -15.44 -6.42 -0.10
C ILE A 84 -16.70 -7.22 0.30
N LYS A 85 -17.86 -6.88 -0.28
CA LYS A 85 -19.13 -7.54 0.03
C LYS A 85 -19.11 -9.02 -0.36
N ALA A 86 -18.48 -9.34 -1.49
CA ALA A 86 -18.32 -10.71 -1.96
C ALA A 86 -17.37 -11.51 -1.04
N CYS A 87 -16.26 -10.93 -0.57
CA CYS A 87 -15.41 -11.56 0.43
C CYS A 87 -16.19 -11.86 1.72
N ILE A 88 -16.96 -10.89 2.23
CA ILE A 88 -17.82 -11.06 3.42
C ILE A 88 -18.75 -12.25 3.24
N LYS A 89 -19.48 -12.31 2.12
CA LYS A 89 -20.41 -13.40 1.85
C LYS A 89 -19.71 -14.77 1.81
N ASN A 90 -18.56 -14.86 1.14
CA ASN A 90 -17.84 -16.12 0.96
C ASN A 90 -17.19 -16.61 2.26
N VAL A 91 -16.63 -15.71 3.08
CA VAL A 91 -16.07 -16.07 4.38
C VAL A 91 -17.15 -16.58 5.32
N ILE A 92 -18.30 -15.92 5.37
CA ILE A 92 -19.42 -16.35 6.22
C ILE A 92 -19.92 -17.74 5.80
N HIS A 93 -19.98 -18.01 4.49
CA HIS A 93 -20.29 -19.35 4.01
C HIS A 93 -19.24 -20.39 4.46
N LYS A 94 -17.94 -20.04 4.45
CA LYS A 94 -16.89 -20.92 4.98
C LYS A 94 -17.02 -21.15 6.49
N LEU A 95 -17.38 -20.13 7.27
CA LEU A 95 -17.61 -20.26 8.71
C LEU A 95 -18.79 -21.18 9.00
N ASP A 96 -19.90 -21.02 8.28
CA ASP A 96 -21.08 -21.89 8.39
C ASP A 96 -20.74 -23.37 8.11
N MET A 97 -19.92 -23.64 7.09
CA MET A 97 -19.40 -24.98 6.79
C MET A 97 -18.50 -25.56 7.89
N LEU A 98 -17.88 -24.70 8.71
CA LEU A 98 -17.09 -25.09 9.89
C LEU A 98 -17.95 -25.17 11.16
N GLY A 99 -19.27 -24.91 11.08
CA GLY A 99 -20.18 -24.91 12.22
C GLY A 99 -20.10 -23.66 13.09
N ILE A 100 -19.43 -22.61 12.61
CA ILE A 100 -19.26 -21.32 13.31
C ILE A 100 -20.38 -20.37 12.87
N LYS A 101 -21.12 -19.85 13.84
CA LYS A 101 -22.24 -18.94 13.60
C LYS A 101 -21.77 -17.49 13.46
N ILE A 102 -22.60 -16.66 12.84
CA ILE A 102 -22.29 -15.24 12.63
C ILE A 102 -22.29 -14.46 13.94
N ASP A 103 -23.14 -14.83 14.91
CA ASP A 103 -23.21 -14.18 16.22
C ASP A 103 -21.99 -14.46 17.11
N GLU A 104 -21.18 -15.46 16.76
CA GLU A 104 -19.86 -15.67 17.31
C GLU A 104 -18.85 -14.60 16.83
N ILE A 105 -19.17 -13.80 15.80
CA ILE A 105 -18.29 -12.71 15.36
C ILE A 105 -18.42 -11.50 16.28
N VAL A 106 -17.42 -11.27 17.14
CA VAL A 106 -17.45 -10.18 18.12
C VAL A 106 -17.18 -8.80 17.54
N THR A 107 -16.31 -8.70 16.53
CA THR A 107 -15.91 -7.40 16.00
C THR A 107 -15.27 -7.47 14.62
N VAL A 108 -15.14 -6.30 13.98
CA VAL A 108 -14.53 -6.10 12.67
C VAL A 108 -13.38 -5.09 12.76
N GLY A 109 -12.24 -5.47 12.18
CA GLY A 109 -11.11 -4.60 11.91
C GLY A 109 -11.01 -4.25 10.42
N ILE A 110 -10.57 -3.04 10.08
CA ILE A 110 -10.38 -2.60 8.69
C ILE A 110 -8.95 -2.10 8.52
N THR A 111 -8.22 -2.70 7.58
CA THR A 111 -6.92 -2.22 7.13
C THR A 111 -6.87 -1.99 5.63
N ASN A 112 -6.03 -1.07 5.19
CA ASN A 112 -6.06 -0.62 3.81
C ASN A 112 -4.70 -0.20 3.25
N GLN A 113 -4.60 -0.25 1.92
CA GLN A 113 -3.60 0.49 1.18
C GLN A 113 -3.73 1.98 1.53
N ARG A 114 -2.59 2.56 1.84
CA ARG A 114 -2.47 3.94 2.29
C ARG A 114 -2.52 4.89 1.12
N GLU A 115 -2.71 6.16 1.43
CA GLU A 115 -2.70 7.33 0.53
C GLU A 115 -3.75 7.36 -0.61
N THR A 116 -4.20 6.20 -1.11
CA THR A 116 -5.22 6.07 -2.16
C THR A 116 -6.43 6.92 -1.82
N THR A 117 -6.78 7.84 -2.73
CA THR A 117 -7.72 8.93 -2.47
C THR A 117 -9.02 8.70 -3.23
N ILE A 118 -10.15 8.74 -2.51
CA ILE A 118 -11.49 8.55 -3.06
C ILE A 118 -12.31 9.81 -2.78
N VAL A 119 -13.03 10.30 -3.79
CA VAL A 119 -13.92 11.46 -3.67
C VAL A 119 -15.33 11.06 -4.13
N TRP A 120 -16.33 11.33 -3.31
CA TRP A 120 -17.72 10.94 -3.58
C TRP A 120 -18.72 12.03 -3.19
N ASN A 121 -19.94 11.88 -3.70
CA ASN A 121 -21.06 12.75 -3.40
C ASN A 121 -21.73 12.29 -2.11
N ALA A 122 -21.81 13.17 -1.10
CA ALA A 122 -22.43 12.86 0.19
C ALA A 122 -23.92 12.51 0.09
N ILE A 123 -24.63 13.08 -0.91
CA ILE A 123 -26.09 12.91 -1.07
C ILE A 123 -26.42 11.61 -1.81
N THR A 124 -25.75 11.36 -2.93
CA THR A 124 -26.05 10.16 -3.74
C THR A 124 -25.26 8.94 -3.29
N GLY A 125 -24.12 9.15 -2.63
CA GLY A 125 -23.16 8.10 -2.29
C GLY A 125 -22.28 7.64 -3.43
N ASP A 126 -22.44 8.21 -4.63
CA ASP A 126 -21.65 7.81 -5.79
C ASP A 126 -20.25 8.43 -5.78
N PRO A 127 -19.22 7.65 -6.15
CA PRO A 127 -17.91 8.20 -6.44
C PRO A 127 -18.00 9.20 -7.59
N LEU A 128 -17.30 10.33 -7.46
CA LEU A 128 -17.26 11.40 -8.45
C LEU A 128 -16.11 11.23 -9.46
N TYR A 129 -15.18 10.33 -9.16
CA TYR A 129 -14.06 9.91 -10.00
C TYR A 129 -13.55 8.55 -9.49
N ASN A 130 -12.68 7.89 -10.26
CA ASN A 130 -11.97 6.71 -9.76
C ASN A 130 -11.11 7.05 -8.54
N ALA A 131 -10.79 6.03 -7.73
CA ALA A 131 -9.78 6.17 -6.70
C ALA A 131 -8.41 6.41 -7.34
N ILE A 132 -7.70 7.47 -6.96
CA ILE A 132 -6.31 7.67 -7.39
C ILE A 132 -5.40 6.91 -6.43
N VAL A 133 -4.72 5.88 -6.93
CA VAL A 133 -3.90 4.96 -6.13
C VAL A 133 -2.61 5.63 -5.70
N TRP A 134 -2.06 5.26 -4.54
CA TRP A 134 -0.85 5.86 -3.98
C TRP A 134 0.37 5.91 -4.92
N SER A 135 0.53 4.92 -5.81
CA SER A 135 1.64 4.80 -6.76
C SER A 135 1.50 5.69 -7.99
N ASP A 136 0.37 6.38 -8.12
CA ASP A 136 0.12 7.35 -9.16
C ASP A 136 1.05 8.56 -9.04
N ILE A 137 1.73 8.90 -10.14
CA ILE A 137 2.70 10.00 -10.23
C ILE A 137 2.18 11.20 -11.03
N ARG A 138 0.88 11.23 -11.41
CA ARG A 138 0.29 12.32 -12.22
C ARG A 138 0.41 13.71 -11.57
N THR A 139 0.69 13.74 -10.27
CA THR A 139 0.80 14.95 -9.47
C THR A 139 2.23 15.48 -9.37
N ASP A 140 3.20 14.90 -10.09
CA ASP A 140 4.59 15.39 -10.17
C ASP A 140 4.69 16.88 -10.51
N ALA A 141 3.93 17.35 -11.50
CA ALA A 141 3.92 18.76 -11.87
C ALA A 141 3.32 19.66 -10.76
N ILE A 142 2.36 19.14 -9.98
CA ILE A 142 1.79 19.86 -8.85
C ILE A 142 2.78 19.93 -7.70
N VAL A 143 3.59 18.89 -7.47
CA VAL A 143 4.68 18.90 -6.48
C VAL A 143 5.64 20.05 -6.78
N ASP A 144 6.11 20.17 -8.01
CA ASP A 144 7.03 21.24 -8.40
C ASP A 144 6.40 22.64 -8.20
N GLN A 145 5.10 22.79 -8.51
CA GLN A 145 4.35 24.03 -8.28
C GLN A 145 4.17 24.38 -6.80
N ILE A 146 3.97 23.38 -5.94
CA ILE A 146 3.82 23.56 -4.49
C ILE A 146 5.17 23.92 -3.87
N ILE A 147 6.24 23.22 -4.25
CA ILE A 147 7.59 23.48 -3.76
C ILE A 147 8.04 24.89 -4.13
N ALA A 148 7.74 25.36 -5.35
CA ALA A 148 8.08 26.72 -5.79
C ALA A 148 7.41 27.83 -4.96
N LYS A 149 6.34 27.52 -4.20
CA LYS A 149 5.67 28.48 -3.28
C LYS A 149 6.32 28.53 -1.90
N PHE A 150 7.17 27.55 -1.55
CA PHE A 150 7.83 27.54 -0.25
C PHE A 150 9.02 28.51 -0.24
N PRO A 151 9.21 29.27 0.86
CA PRO A 151 10.35 30.20 0.97
C PRO A 151 11.71 29.53 0.80
N ASP A 152 11.85 28.28 1.26
CA ASP A 152 13.08 27.48 1.18
C ASP A 152 13.16 26.60 -0.08
N GLN A 153 12.10 26.58 -0.90
CA GLN A 153 11.93 25.69 -2.05
C GLN A 153 12.24 24.22 -1.72
N SER A 154 11.98 23.80 -0.48
CA SER A 154 12.34 22.49 0.01
C SER A 154 11.15 21.54 -0.03
N LYS A 155 11.36 20.33 -0.55
CA LYS A 155 10.37 19.24 -0.42
C LYS A 155 10.10 18.87 1.05
N ASN A 156 10.97 19.26 1.99
CA ASN A 156 10.81 18.98 3.42
C ASN A 156 10.14 20.13 4.19
N HIS A 157 9.72 21.21 3.52
CA HIS A 157 9.17 22.41 4.17
C HIS A 157 8.05 22.10 5.18
N LEU A 158 7.17 21.16 4.84
CA LEU A 158 6.01 20.78 5.67
C LEU A 158 6.30 19.63 6.65
N LYS A 159 7.53 19.10 6.68
CA LYS A 159 7.86 17.88 7.43
C LYS A 159 7.70 18.04 8.93
N SER A 160 7.96 19.23 9.49
CA SER A 160 7.76 19.49 10.92
C SER A 160 6.29 19.38 11.34
N LEU A 161 5.36 19.72 10.44
CA LEU A 161 3.92 19.69 10.70
C LEU A 161 3.32 18.29 10.50
N CYS A 162 3.66 17.60 9.41
CA CYS A 162 3.00 16.33 9.07
C CYS A 162 3.92 15.10 9.08
N GLY A 163 5.23 15.26 9.28
CA GLY A 163 6.20 14.16 9.26
C GLY A 163 6.63 13.71 7.86
N LEU A 164 6.05 14.28 6.81
CA LEU A 164 6.17 13.82 5.43
C LEU A 164 6.87 14.85 4.51
N PRO A 165 7.67 14.41 3.51
CA PRO A 165 8.09 15.26 2.41
C PRO A 165 6.95 15.50 1.41
N VAL A 166 7.01 16.57 0.64
CA VAL A 166 6.12 16.79 -0.51
C VAL A 166 6.48 15.81 -1.62
N SER A 167 5.53 14.93 -1.95
CA SER A 167 5.72 13.82 -2.89
C SER A 167 4.39 13.40 -3.50
N PRO A 168 4.34 12.98 -4.78
CA PRO A 168 3.10 12.52 -5.44
C PRO A 168 2.41 11.38 -4.70
N TYR A 169 3.17 10.66 -3.88
CA TYR A 169 2.73 9.53 -3.06
C TYR A 169 1.52 9.87 -2.17
N PHE A 170 1.48 11.07 -1.56
CA PHE A 170 0.51 11.39 -0.51
C PHE A 170 -0.81 12.01 -1.02
N SER A 171 -1.87 11.85 -0.22
CA SER A 171 -3.26 12.15 -0.63
C SER A 171 -3.51 13.60 -0.97
N ALA A 172 -2.94 14.58 -0.24
CA ALA A 172 -3.21 16.00 -0.46
C ALA A 172 -3.05 16.43 -1.93
N LEU A 173 -2.00 15.95 -2.59
CA LEU A 173 -1.74 16.26 -4.00
C LEU A 173 -2.74 15.62 -4.95
N LYS A 174 -3.21 14.40 -4.62
CA LYS A 174 -4.27 13.70 -5.38
C LYS A 174 -5.60 14.43 -5.23
N ILE A 175 -5.94 14.86 -4.01
CA ILE A 175 -7.14 15.69 -3.74
C ILE A 175 -7.06 17.00 -4.52
N ARG A 176 -5.90 17.66 -4.49
CA ARG A 176 -5.67 18.89 -5.26
C ARG A 176 -5.89 18.67 -6.76
N TRP A 177 -5.29 17.61 -7.31
CA TRP A 177 -5.44 17.28 -8.73
C TRP A 177 -6.91 17.03 -9.09
N LEU A 178 -7.64 16.25 -8.27
CA LEU A 178 -9.06 15.97 -8.48
C LEU A 178 -9.90 17.25 -8.47
N LYS A 179 -9.65 18.11 -7.48
CA LYS A 179 -10.28 19.43 -7.38
C LYS A 179 -9.99 20.29 -8.60
N ASP A 180 -8.80 20.24 -9.18
CA ASP A 180 -8.42 21.09 -10.31
C ASP A 180 -8.86 20.54 -11.67
N ASN A 181 -8.97 19.22 -11.82
CA ASN A 181 -9.15 18.57 -13.13
C ASN A 181 -10.52 17.92 -13.33
N VAL A 182 -11.30 17.66 -12.27
CA VAL A 182 -12.60 16.98 -12.38
C VAL A 182 -13.76 17.96 -12.16
N PRO A 183 -14.52 18.37 -13.21
CA PRO A 183 -15.60 19.35 -13.07
C PRO A 183 -16.71 18.94 -12.09
N ALA A 184 -17.02 17.65 -12.02
CA ALA A 184 -18.03 17.11 -11.11
C ALA A 184 -17.64 17.32 -9.63
N ILE A 185 -16.35 17.19 -9.31
CA ILE A 185 -15.80 17.43 -7.97
C ILE A 185 -15.84 18.92 -7.65
N LYS A 186 -15.40 19.80 -8.57
CA LYS A 186 -15.53 21.26 -8.40
C LYS A 186 -16.96 21.67 -8.08
N LYS A 187 -17.94 21.11 -8.80
CA LYS A 187 -19.37 21.36 -8.57
C LYS A 187 -19.80 20.86 -7.19
N ALA A 188 -19.44 19.63 -6.81
CA ALA A 188 -19.80 19.06 -5.52
C ALA A 188 -19.21 19.83 -4.32
N ILE A 189 -18.00 20.39 -4.47
CA ILE A 189 -17.36 21.23 -3.44
C ILE A 189 -18.16 22.52 -3.24
N ARG A 190 -18.53 23.22 -4.33
CA ARG A 190 -19.35 24.45 -4.24
C ARG A 190 -20.70 24.20 -3.59
N GLU A 191 -21.30 23.05 -3.87
CA GLU A 191 -22.60 22.62 -3.35
C GLU A 191 -22.50 21.95 -1.96
N ARG A 192 -21.31 21.95 -1.32
CA ARG A 192 -21.06 21.39 0.02
C ARG A 192 -21.51 19.93 0.20
N ARG A 193 -21.36 19.13 -0.86
CA ARG A 193 -21.75 17.71 -0.89
C ARG A 193 -20.62 16.82 -1.37
N CYS A 194 -19.39 17.29 -1.26
CA CYS A 194 -18.17 16.55 -1.60
C CYS A 194 -17.55 15.99 -0.32
N LYS A 195 -17.42 14.66 -0.23
CA LYS A 195 -16.61 13.98 0.78
C LYS A 195 -15.34 13.46 0.14
N VAL A 196 -14.23 13.50 0.87
CA VAL A 196 -12.98 12.84 0.48
C VAL A 196 -12.49 11.94 1.60
N GLY A 197 -11.77 10.88 1.25
CA GLY A 197 -11.20 10.00 2.25
C GLY A 197 -10.17 9.08 1.64
N THR A 198 -9.39 8.48 2.52
CA THR A 198 -8.63 7.28 2.20
C THR A 198 -9.58 6.07 2.15
N MET A 199 -9.03 4.90 1.82
CA MET A 199 -9.82 3.70 1.58
C MET A 199 -10.63 3.27 2.82
N ASP A 200 -10.05 3.34 4.02
CA ASP A 200 -10.73 3.09 5.29
C ASP A 200 -12.02 3.91 5.43
N THR A 201 -11.94 5.22 5.19
CA THR A 201 -13.10 6.11 5.26
C THR A 201 -14.19 5.68 4.27
N TRP A 202 -13.82 5.32 3.04
CA TRP A 202 -14.77 4.84 2.04
C TRP A 202 -15.44 3.54 2.46
N VAL A 203 -14.68 2.59 3.00
CA VAL A 203 -15.19 1.30 3.46
C VAL A 203 -16.11 1.47 4.68
N VAL A 204 -15.64 2.17 5.72
CA VAL A 204 -16.43 2.44 6.93
C VAL A 204 -17.72 3.15 6.58
N TRP A 205 -17.65 4.21 5.76
CA TRP A 205 -18.82 4.99 5.36
C TRP A 205 -19.86 4.11 4.66
N ASN A 206 -19.44 3.24 3.74
CA ASN A 206 -20.38 2.35 3.04
C ASN A 206 -20.94 1.24 3.95
N LEU A 207 -20.11 0.61 4.79
CA LEU A 207 -20.55 -0.49 5.66
C LEU A 207 -21.52 -0.03 6.76
N THR A 208 -21.46 1.25 7.14
CA THR A 208 -22.25 1.82 8.24
C THR A 208 -23.47 2.61 7.75
N GLY A 209 -23.91 2.42 6.50
CA GLY A 209 -25.15 2.99 5.95
C GLY A 209 -24.97 3.98 4.81
N GLY A 210 -23.73 4.36 4.47
CA GLY A 210 -23.43 5.20 3.31
C GLY A 210 -24.16 6.54 3.33
N LYS A 211 -24.94 6.82 2.27
CA LYS A 211 -25.71 8.06 2.14
C LYS A 211 -26.82 8.18 3.20
N ASP A 212 -27.21 7.06 3.81
CA ASP A 212 -28.29 6.97 4.78
C ASP A 212 -27.76 7.04 6.23
N GLY A 213 -26.71 7.84 6.45
CA GLY A 213 -26.13 8.06 7.79
C GLY A 213 -24.80 7.37 8.08
N GLY A 214 -24.09 6.91 7.03
CA GLY A 214 -22.78 6.28 7.16
C GLY A 214 -21.76 7.13 7.92
N LEU A 215 -21.03 6.49 8.83
CA LEU A 215 -19.96 7.09 9.62
C LEU A 215 -18.87 7.63 8.70
N TYR A 216 -18.47 8.87 8.94
CA TYR A 216 -17.51 9.57 8.10
C TYR A 216 -16.23 9.87 8.88
N ILE A 217 -15.43 8.82 9.04
CA ILE A 217 -14.28 8.80 9.93
C ILE A 217 -13.04 8.21 9.25
N THR A 218 -11.87 8.51 9.80
CA THR A 218 -10.58 7.87 9.49
C THR A 218 -9.81 7.71 10.80
N ASP A 219 -8.85 6.78 10.86
CA ASP A 219 -7.96 6.70 12.02
C ASP A 219 -6.72 7.60 11.88
N VAL A 220 -6.06 7.87 13.00
CA VAL A 220 -4.80 8.64 13.05
C VAL A 220 -3.70 8.08 12.16
N THR A 221 -3.64 6.76 11.95
CA THR A 221 -2.61 6.16 11.08
C THR A 221 -2.86 6.50 9.62
N ASN A 222 -4.10 6.37 9.12
CA ASN A 222 -4.47 6.80 7.76
C ASN A 222 -4.37 8.32 7.58
N ALA A 223 -4.88 9.10 8.53
CA ALA A 223 -4.82 10.57 8.48
C ALA A 223 -3.36 11.08 8.41
N SER A 224 -2.42 10.45 9.12
CA SER A 224 -0.99 10.79 9.08
C SER A 224 -0.36 10.68 7.69
N ARG A 225 -1.00 9.98 6.75
CA ARG A 225 -0.51 9.75 5.38
C ARG A 225 -1.02 10.75 4.35
N THR A 226 -1.90 11.65 4.77
CA THR A 226 -2.58 12.55 3.85
C THR A 226 -1.79 13.81 3.51
N MET A 227 -0.78 14.17 4.33
CA MET A 227 -0.17 15.50 4.42
C MET A 227 -1.12 16.63 4.88
N LEU A 228 -2.28 16.29 5.45
CA LEU A 228 -3.27 17.27 5.93
C LEU A 228 -3.43 17.25 7.45
N MET A 229 -3.00 16.18 8.12
CA MET A 229 -3.00 16.06 9.58
C MET A 229 -1.71 16.62 10.16
N ASN A 230 -1.83 17.39 11.23
CA ASN A 230 -0.69 17.73 12.07
C ASN A 230 -0.31 16.50 12.92
N ILE A 231 0.94 16.05 12.81
CA ILE A 231 1.42 14.83 13.47
C ILE A 231 1.56 14.97 15.00
N GLU A 232 1.59 16.21 15.50
CA GLU A 232 1.58 16.52 16.93
C GLU A 232 0.18 16.51 17.51
N THR A 233 -0.74 17.26 16.90
CA THR A 233 -2.09 17.44 17.44
C THR A 233 -3.07 16.35 17.03
N LEU A 234 -2.68 15.49 16.08
CA LEU A 234 -3.51 14.44 15.46
C LEU A 234 -4.83 14.97 14.90
N SER A 235 -4.85 16.25 14.52
CA SER A 235 -5.99 16.95 13.97
C SER A 235 -5.67 17.50 12.59
N TRP A 236 -6.70 17.73 11.77
CA TRP A 236 -6.52 18.41 10.50
C TRP A 236 -5.92 19.81 10.70
N ASP A 237 -4.85 20.10 9.98
CA ASP A 237 -4.10 21.35 10.13
C ASP A 237 -4.60 22.38 9.10
N PRO A 238 -5.11 23.56 9.54
CA PRO A 238 -5.55 24.60 8.63
C PRO A 238 -4.43 25.13 7.72
N THR A 239 -3.18 25.14 8.19
CA THR A 239 -2.02 25.59 7.41
C THR A 239 -1.71 24.60 6.30
N LEU A 240 -1.67 23.30 6.58
CA LEU A 240 -1.50 22.26 5.56
C LEU A 240 -2.64 22.34 4.52
N CYS A 241 -3.89 22.42 4.98
CA CYS A 241 -5.05 22.53 4.10
C CYS A 241 -4.99 23.78 3.19
N ARG A 242 -4.48 24.92 3.68
CA ARG A 242 -4.27 26.13 2.86
C ARG A 242 -3.21 25.93 1.78
N TYR A 243 -2.07 25.29 2.08
CA TYR A 243 -1.02 25.04 1.09
C TYR A 243 -1.53 24.24 -0.12
N PHE A 244 -2.38 23.25 0.14
CA PHE A 244 -2.99 22.42 -0.90
C PHE A 244 -4.34 22.96 -1.40
N ASP A 245 -4.85 24.06 -0.82
CA ASP A 245 -6.16 24.65 -1.12
C ASP A 245 -7.28 23.59 -1.15
N ILE A 246 -7.39 22.91 0.01
CA ILE A 246 -8.36 21.87 0.34
C ILE A 246 -9.24 22.37 1.49
N PRO A 247 -10.56 22.53 1.28
CA PRO A 247 -11.48 22.87 2.36
C PRO A 247 -11.54 21.77 3.42
N MET A 248 -11.31 22.11 4.69
CA MET A 248 -11.34 21.16 5.81
C MET A 248 -12.69 20.43 5.97
N GLN A 249 -13.79 21.08 5.59
CA GLN A 249 -15.15 20.49 5.59
C GLN A 249 -15.29 19.25 4.68
N MET A 250 -14.34 19.04 3.76
CA MET A 250 -14.31 17.84 2.91
C MET A 250 -13.66 16.65 3.60
N LEU A 251 -13.06 16.80 4.78
CA LEU A 251 -12.25 15.77 5.43
C LEU A 251 -13.07 15.00 6.48
N PRO A 252 -12.80 13.70 6.68
CA PRO A 252 -13.48 12.88 7.68
C PRO A 252 -13.05 13.26 9.10
N GLU A 253 -13.83 12.89 10.12
CA GLU A 253 -13.38 13.03 11.50
C GLU A 253 -12.23 12.05 11.79
N ILE A 254 -11.17 12.50 12.47
CA ILE A 254 -10.06 11.64 12.88
C ILE A 254 -10.40 10.98 14.22
N LYS A 255 -10.29 9.66 14.28
CA LYS A 255 -10.49 8.82 15.46
C LYS A 255 -9.21 8.08 15.83
N SER A 256 -9.18 7.48 17.02
CA SER A 256 -8.10 6.57 17.39
C SER A 256 -8.12 5.32 16.51
N SER A 257 -7.11 4.47 16.62
CA SER A 257 -7.01 3.23 15.85
C SER A 257 -7.85 2.08 16.43
N SER A 258 -8.23 2.17 17.70
CA SER A 258 -8.95 1.13 18.47
C SER A 258 -10.03 1.76 19.35
N GLU A 259 -11.27 1.77 18.88
CA GLU A 259 -12.46 2.21 19.61
C GLU A 259 -13.70 1.69 18.88
N ILE A 260 -14.81 1.45 19.57
CA ILE A 260 -16.06 1.07 18.91
C ILE A 260 -16.62 2.27 18.16
N TYR A 261 -16.37 2.32 16.83
CA TYR A 261 -16.82 3.42 15.98
C TYR A 261 -18.34 3.38 15.73
N GLY A 262 -18.88 2.17 15.61
CA GLY A 262 -20.29 1.91 15.34
C GLY A 262 -20.50 0.51 14.77
N LYS A 263 -21.71 0.23 14.27
CA LYS A 263 -22.08 -1.11 13.79
C LYS A 263 -22.18 -1.14 12.26
N ILE A 264 -21.82 -2.28 11.68
CA ILE A 264 -22.13 -2.56 10.28
C ILE A 264 -23.66 -2.59 10.13
N LEU A 265 -24.19 -1.93 9.11
CA LEU A 265 -25.64 -1.84 8.86
C LEU A 265 -26.09 -2.60 7.61
N ILE A 266 -25.15 -3.17 6.85
CA ILE A 266 -25.44 -3.82 5.57
C ILE A 266 -24.86 -5.22 5.49
N GLY A 267 -25.55 -6.09 4.75
CA GLY A 267 -25.09 -7.44 4.49
C GLY A 267 -25.15 -8.36 5.71
N PRO A 268 -24.51 -9.54 5.65
CA PRO A 268 -24.69 -10.57 6.66
C PRO A 268 -23.99 -10.28 7.99
N LEU A 269 -23.18 -9.23 8.08
CA LEU A 269 -22.51 -8.78 9.31
C LEU A 269 -23.27 -7.66 10.03
N SER A 270 -24.52 -7.39 9.63
CA SER A 270 -25.31 -6.31 10.22
C SER A 270 -25.42 -6.49 11.75
N GLY A 271 -25.17 -5.42 12.49
CA GLY A 271 -25.17 -5.39 13.96
C GLY A 271 -23.80 -5.60 14.61
N ILE A 272 -22.81 -6.12 13.88
CA ILE A 272 -21.46 -6.37 14.40
C ILE A 272 -20.67 -5.05 14.46
N PRO A 273 -19.97 -4.76 15.57
CA PRO A 273 -19.22 -3.52 15.72
C PRO A 273 -17.97 -3.51 14.83
N ILE A 274 -17.68 -2.35 14.25
CA ILE A 274 -16.35 -2.01 13.72
C ILE A 274 -15.59 -1.35 14.86
N SER A 275 -14.43 -1.87 15.22
CA SER A 275 -13.68 -1.39 16.39
C SER A 275 -12.18 -1.19 16.16
N GLY A 276 -11.64 -1.65 15.03
CA GLY A 276 -10.27 -1.36 14.59
C GLY A 276 -10.25 -0.75 13.21
N VAL A 277 -9.59 0.40 13.04
CA VAL A 277 -9.31 0.98 11.72
C VAL A 277 -7.85 1.38 11.73
N ARG A 278 -7.08 0.84 10.79
CA ARG A 278 -5.66 1.15 10.62
C ARG A 278 -5.29 1.05 9.15
N ASN A 279 -4.03 1.28 8.83
CA ASN A 279 -3.49 1.00 7.52
C ASN A 279 -2.38 -0.07 7.59
N GLN A 280 -1.48 -0.14 6.60
CA GLN A 280 -0.33 -1.07 6.57
C GLN A 280 0.60 -1.02 7.81
N GLN A 281 0.50 0.02 8.66
CA GLN A 281 1.10 0.03 10.02
C GLN A 281 0.56 -1.11 10.89
N SER A 282 -0.59 -1.67 10.55
CA SER A 282 -1.21 -2.83 11.19
C SER A 282 -0.22 -3.99 11.36
N ALA A 283 0.57 -4.30 10.33
CA ALA A 283 1.58 -5.34 10.39
C ALA A 283 2.64 -5.12 11.49
N LEU A 284 2.85 -3.88 11.96
CA LEU A 284 3.71 -3.62 13.13
C LEU A 284 3.12 -4.24 14.41
N VAL A 285 1.81 -4.12 14.61
CA VAL A 285 1.13 -4.76 15.75
C VAL A 285 0.99 -6.26 15.52
N GLY A 286 0.69 -6.69 14.29
CA GLY A 286 0.62 -8.11 13.94
C GLY A 286 1.94 -8.86 14.16
N GLN A 287 3.09 -8.17 14.14
CA GLN A 287 4.42 -8.72 14.48
C GLN A 287 4.78 -8.57 15.97
N ASN A 288 3.83 -8.18 16.82
CA ASN A 288 4.06 -7.82 18.23
C ASN A 288 5.19 -6.77 18.42
N CYS A 289 5.38 -5.86 17.47
CA CYS A 289 6.36 -4.77 17.55
C CYS A 289 5.81 -3.56 18.34
N LEU A 290 5.42 -3.80 19.59
CA LEU A 290 4.73 -2.84 20.46
C LEU A 290 5.68 -1.98 21.30
N LYS A 291 6.97 -2.33 21.38
CA LYS A 291 7.99 -1.64 22.16
C LYS A 291 8.92 -0.83 21.27
N LYS A 292 9.44 0.28 21.81
CA LYS A 292 10.42 1.14 21.14
C LYS A 292 11.60 0.32 20.62
N GLY A 293 12.00 0.57 19.37
CA GLY A 293 13.10 -0.10 18.70
C GLY A 293 12.76 -1.45 18.09
N GLN A 294 11.53 -1.95 18.26
CA GLN A 294 11.08 -3.10 17.49
C GLN A 294 10.69 -2.65 16.08
N ALA A 295 11.10 -3.42 15.08
CA ALA A 295 10.86 -3.12 13.68
C ALA A 295 10.36 -4.33 12.91
N LYS A 296 9.66 -4.05 11.81
CA LYS A 296 9.26 -5.05 10.82
C LYS A 296 9.49 -4.57 9.41
N ASN A 297 9.63 -5.49 8.47
CA ASN A 297 9.64 -5.23 7.04
C ASN A 297 8.69 -6.16 6.29
N THR A 298 7.70 -5.60 5.60
CA THR A 298 6.74 -6.36 4.78
C THR A 298 7.24 -6.42 3.34
N TYR A 299 7.47 -7.62 2.79
CA TYR A 299 7.95 -7.83 1.42
C TYR A 299 6.82 -8.25 0.48
N ARG A 300 6.33 -7.28 -0.30
CA ARG A 300 5.33 -7.48 -1.36
C ARG A 300 5.89 -6.97 -2.69
N SER A 301 5.10 -6.29 -3.51
CA SER A 301 5.57 -5.61 -4.73
C SER A 301 6.64 -4.55 -4.42
N GLY A 302 6.49 -3.83 -3.31
CA GLY A 302 7.52 -3.04 -2.64
C GLY A 302 7.84 -3.59 -1.25
N CYS A 303 8.69 -2.89 -0.50
CA CYS A 303 8.95 -3.17 0.91
C CYS A 303 8.62 -1.98 1.79
N PHE A 304 8.04 -2.24 2.95
CA PHE A 304 7.68 -1.21 3.93
C PHE A 304 8.26 -1.58 5.28
N LEU A 305 9.31 -0.85 5.66
CA LEU A 305 10.03 -1.05 6.90
C LEU A 305 9.60 0.01 7.91
N LEU A 306 9.11 -0.44 9.06
CA LEU A 306 8.62 0.40 10.13
C LEU A 306 9.35 0.08 11.43
N CYS A 307 9.78 1.11 12.16
CA CYS A 307 10.37 1.00 13.48
C CYS A 307 9.53 1.78 14.48
N ASN A 308 9.08 1.11 15.54
CA ASN A 308 8.34 1.72 16.64
C ASN A 308 9.25 2.68 17.42
N THR A 309 8.84 3.95 17.55
CA THR A 309 9.61 4.98 18.29
C THR A 309 8.99 5.33 19.64
N GLY A 310 7.98 4.57 20.08
CA GLY A 310 7.18 4.86 21.27
C GLY A 310 6.39 6.16 21.11
N HIS A 311 6.23 6.88 22.21
CA HIS A 311 5.53 8.18 22.23
C HIS A 311 6.37 9.34 21.68
N THR A 312 7.63 9.09 21.29
CA THR A 312 8.52 10.11 20.75
C THR A 312 8.39 10.18 19.23
N ARG A 313 8.08 11.39 18.73
CA ARG A 313 8.14 11.74 17.31
C ARG A 313 9.60 11.94 16.90
N VAL A 314 10.18 10.96 16.22
CA VAL A 314 11.54 11.10 15.67
C VAL A 314 11.44 11.74 14.28
N TYR A 315 11.95 12.95 14.13
CA TYR A 315 12.01 13.64 12.83
C TYR A 315 13.25 13.19 12.08
N SER A 316 13.04 12.49 10.96
CA SER A 316 14.15 11.99 10.17
C SER A 316 14.94 13.10 9.47
N SER A 317 16.26 13.04 9.58
CA SER A 317 17.21 13.82 8.78
C SER A 317 17.79 13.03 7.60
N HIS A 318 17.55 11.71 7.57
CA HIS A 318 18.11 10.78 6.58
C HIS A 318 17.07 10.25 5.56
N GLY A 319 16.02 11.02 5.29
CA GLY A 319 15.06 10.70 4.22
C GLY A 319 14.03 9.62 4.58
N LEU A 320 13.80 9.34 5.86
CA LEU A 320 12.66 8.57 6.32
C LEU A 320 11.46 9.48 6.58
N VAL A 321 10.29 8.87 6.75
CA VAL A 321 9.06 9.57 7.13
C VAL A 321 8.72 9.29 8.58
N THR A 322 8.28 10.33 9.29
CA THR A 322 7.73 10.22 10.64
C THR A 322 6.23 10.01 10.50
N THR A 323 5.68 8.97 11.14
CA THR A 323 4.26 8.60 10.99
C THR A 323 3.68 8.15 12.31
N VAL A 324 2.36 8.17 12.44
CA VAL A 324 1.68 7.50 13.55
C VAL A 324 1.70 5.99 13.30
N ALA A 325 2.14 5.22 14.30
CA ALA A 325 2.09 3.76 14.29
C ALA A 325 0.69 3.29 14.67
N TYR A 326 0.16 3.74 15.81
CA TYR A 326 -1.18 3.43 16.31
C TYR A 326 -1.58 4.36 17.46
N GLN A 327 -2.87 4.43 17.76
CA GLN A 327 -3.41 4.98 19.00
C GLN A 327 -4.50 4.04 19.53
N LEU A 328 -4.26 3.37 20.65
CA LEU A 328 -5.13 2.34 21.20
C LEU A 328 -6.20 2.95 22.12
N GLY A 329 -7.09 3.76 21.55
CA GLY A 329 -8.18 4.41 22.27
C GLY A 329 -8.12 5.94 22.25
N PRO A 330 -9.25 6.64 22.42
CA PRO A 330 -9.32 8.11 22.29
C PRO A 330 -8.48 8.86 23.33
N LYS A 331 -8.29 8.26 24.51
CA LYS A 331 -7.54 8.84 25.64
C LYS A 331 -6.10 8.33 25.72
N SER A 332 -5.76 7.32 24.92
CA SER A 332 -4.43 6.70 24.94
C SER A 332 -3.43 7.56 24.18
N PRO A 333 -2.18 7.66 24.67
CA PRO A 333 -1.15 8.39 23.96
C PRO A 333 -0.83 7.71 22.61
N PRO A 334 -0.60 8.47 21.53
CA PRO A 334 -0.19 7.89 20.27
C PRO A 334 1.19 7.25 20.38
N VAL A 335 1.39 6.19 19.60
CA VAL A 335 2.70 5.62 19.32
C VAL A 335 3.08 5.98 17.90
N TYR A 336 4.33 6.40 17.72
CA TYR A 336 4.89 6.82 16.45
C TYR A 336 5.83 5.76 15.86
N ALA A 337 6.11 5.91 14.58
CA ALA A 337 7.11 5.13 13.88
C ALA A 337 7.95 5.99 12.93
N LEU A 338 9.18 5.54 12.72
CA LEU A 338 9.90 5.86 11.49
C LEU A 338 9.57 4.82 10.43
N GLU A 339 9.41 5.28 9.20
CA GLU A 339 9.15 4.42 8.06
C GLU A 339 10.10 4.74 6.90
N GLY A 340 10.61 3.66 6.30
CA GLY A 340 11.21 3.70 4.96
C GLY A 340 10.42 2.83 4.00
N SER A 341 10.24 3.32 2.79
CA SER A 341 9.52 2.62 1.73
C SER A 341 10.45 2.34 0.53
N ILE A 342 10.36 1.12 0.01
CA ILE A 342 11.03 0.65 -1.19
C ILE A 342 9.95 0.42 -2.23
N ALA A 343 9.98 1.21 -3.31
CA ALA A 343 8.96 1.13 -4.35
C ALA A 343 8.97 -0.22 -5.10
N VAL A 344 10.17 -0.74 -5.38
CA VAL A 344 10.38 -1.87 -6.29
C VAL A 344 11.18 -2.96 -5.58
N ALA A 345 10.46 -3.97 -5.08
CA ALA A 345 11.01 -5.20 -4.52
C ALA A 345 10.49 -6.42 -5.31
N GLY A 346 9.31 -6.94 -4.97
CA GLY A 346 8.71 -8.04 -5.73
C GLY A 346 8.31 -7.64 -7.14
N ALA A 347 8.09 -6.35 -7.37
CA ALA A 347 7.93 -5.80 -8.71
C ALA A 347 9.19 -6.00 -9.58
N ALA A 348 10.39 -6.02 -9.01
CA ALA A 348 11.63 -6.34 -9.73
C ALA A 348 11.62 -7.79 -10.24
N ILE A 349 11.28 -8.75 -9.36
CA ILE A 349 11.23 -10.17 -9.73
C ILE A 349 10.13 -10.44 -10.77
N LYS A 350 8.98 -9.77 -10.63
CA LYS A 350 7.91 -9.81 -11.65
C LYS A 350 8.36 -9.22 -12.96
N TRP A 351 9.09 -8.10 -12.96
CA TRP A 351 9.64 -7.53 -14.19
C TRP A 351 10.60 -8.50 -14.89
N LEU A 352 11.43 -9.26 -14.15
CA LEU A 352 12.25 -10.32 -14.74
C LEU A 352 11.40 -11.41 -15.43
N ARG A 353 10.25 -11.76 -14.85
CA ARG A 353 9.31 -12.75 -15.42
C ARG A 353 8.56 -12.20 -16.62
N ASP A 354 7.94 -11.04 -16.48
CA ASP A 354 6.93 -10.51 -17.38
C ASP A 354 7.54 -9.75 -18.54
N ASN A 355 8.60 -8.98 -18.30
CA ASN A 355 9.22 -8.11 -19.29
C ASN A 355 10.47 -8.74 -19.88
N MET A 356 11.37 -9.24 -19.02
CA MET A 356 12.65 -9.81 -19.48
C MET A 356 12.56 -11.30 -19.83
N LYS A 357 11.48 -11.97 -19.44
CA LYS A 357 11.24 -13.40 -19.68
C LYS A 357 12.38 -14.31 -19.20
N LEU A 358 13.08 -13.92 -18.12
CA LEU A 358 14.21 -14.67 -17.57
C LEU A 358 13.77 -15.85 -16.69
N ILE A 359 12.59 -15.74 -16.09
CA ILE A 359 11.91 -16.75 -15.28
C ILE A 359 10.47 -16.92 -15.80
N LYS A 360 9.89 -18.11 -15.65
CA LYS A 360 8.48 -18.35 -16.02
C LYS A 360 7.54 -18.05 -14.88
N ASP A 361 7.99 -18.34 -13.66
CA ASP A 361 7.26 -18.10 -12.44
C ASP A 361 8.16 -17.42 -11.39
N VAL A 362 7.57 -16.63 -10.50
CA VAL A 362 8.32 -15.92 -9.46
C VAL A 362 8.95 -16.87 -8.43
N HIS A 363 8.36 -18.05 -8.20
CA HIS A 363 8.89 -19.09 -7.31
C HIS A 363 10.16 -19.74 -7.88
N GLU A 364 10.37 -19.72 -9.21
CA GLU A 364 11.62 -20.20 -9.82
C GLU A 364 12.83 -19.33 -9.43
N SER A 365 12.60 -18.09 -8.99
CA SER A 365 13.67 -17.15 -8.66
C SER A 365 14.60 -17.67 -7.57
N GLU A 366 14.06 -18.41 -6.58
CA GLU A 366 14.85 -18.99 -5.49
C GLU A 366 15.83 -20.03 -6.02
N HIS A 367 15.33 -21.07 -6.67
CA HIS A 367 16.15 -22.17 -7.19
C HIS A 367 17.20 -21.68 -8.20
N LEU A 368 16.82 -20.76 -9.09
CA LEU A 368 17.76 -20.21 -10.08
C LEU A 368 18.84 -19.32 -9.45
N ALA A 369 18.51 -18.55 -8.42
CA ALA A 369 19.50 -17.74 -7.70
C ALA A 369 20.40 -18.59 -6.80
N GLN A 370 19.90 -19.71 -6.27
CA GLN A 370 20.67 -20.68 -5.48
C GLN A 370 21.69 -21.46 -6.33
N SER A 371 21.44 -21.62 -7.63
CA SER A 371 22.35 -22.38 -8.51
C SER A 371 23.67 -21.65 -8.83
N VAL A 372 23.85 -20.41 -8.36
CA VAL A 372 25.10 -19.65 -8.42
C VAL A 372 25.50 -19.23 -7.01
N PHE A 373 26.80 -19.30 -6.69
CA PHE A 373 27.30 -18.99 -5.36
C PHE A 373 27.27 -17.49 -5.03
N SER A 374 27.42 -16.63 -6.04
CA SER A 374 27.42 -15.17 -5.91
C SER A 374 26.75 -14.50 -7.10
N THR A 375 26.65 -13.17 -7.09
CA THR A 375 26.18 -12.39 -8.25
C THR A 375 27.22 -12.26 -9.35
N GLY A 376 28.46 -12.75 -9.18
CA GLY A 376 29.51 -12.57 -10.19
C GLY A 376 29.84 -11.08 -10.44
N ASP A 377 29.74 -10.27 -9.38
CA ASP A 377 29.85 -8.80 -9.38
C ASP A 377 28.72 -8.03 -10.07
N VAL A 378 27.61 -8.70 -10.39
CA VAL A 378 26.41 -8.05 -10.93
C VAL A 378 25.65 -7.33 -9.81
N TYR A 379 25.28 -6.08 -10.07
CA TYR A 379 24.39 -5.27 -9.22
C TYR A 379 23.22 -4.78 -10.06
N PHE A 380 22.02 -4.83 -9.47
CA PHE A 380 20.80 -4.33 -10.09
C PHE A 380 20.15 -3.28 -9.20
N VAL A 381 20.05 -2.03 -9.66
CA VAL A 381 19.29 -0.97 -8.97
C VAL A 381 17.91 -0.88 -9.63
N PRO A 382 16.82 -1.30 -8.97
CA PRO A 382 15.50 -1.40 -9.61
C PRO A 382 14.71 -0.07 -9.55
N ALA A 383 15.32 1.05 -9.95
CA ALA A 383 14.72 2.39 -9.88
C ALA A 383 13.74 2.69 -11.05
N PHE A 384 12.74 1.83 -11.29
CA PHE A 384 11.81 1.97 -12.42
C PHE A 384 10.99 3.26 -12.38
N THR A 385 10.61 3.70 -11.19
CA THR A 385 9.85 4.94 -10.93
C THR A 385 10.66 5.92 -10.09
N GLY A 386 11.99 5.89 -10.22
CA GLY A 386 12.92 6.58 -9.33
C GLY A 386 13.21 5.79 -8.04
N LEU A 387 13.88 6.43 -7.09
CA LEU A 387 14.20 5.88 -5.77
C LEU A 387 13.46 6.63 -4.67
N TYR A 388 12.88 5.90 -3.72
CA TYR A 388 12.23 6.43 -2.52
C TYR A 388 13.24 6.56 -1.37
N ALA A 389 12.81 6.38 -0.12
CA ALA A 389 13.68 6.48 1.03
C ALA A 389 14.91 5.56 0.91
N PRO A 390 16.11 6.00 1.34
CA PRO A 390 16.44 7.33 1.86
C PRO A 390 16.71 8.40 0.76
N TYR A 391 16.74 8.01 -0.51
CA TYR A 391 17.23 8.85 -1.62
C TYR A 391 16.24 9.93 -2.09
N TRP A 392 14.97 9.59 -2.29
CA TRP A 392 13.92 10.45 -2.85
C TRP A 392 14.35 11.17 -4.15
N ARG A 393 14.76 10.38 -5.15
CA ARG A 393 15.31 10.82 -6.43
C ARG A 393 14.43 10.37 -7.60
N LYS A 394 13.66 11.32 -8.16
CA LYS A 394 12.78 11.10 -9.33
C LYS A 394 13.54 10.89 -10.64
N ASP A 395 14.78 11.37 -10.69
CA ASP A 395 15.68 11.31 -11.83
C ASP A 395 16.45 9.99 -11.97
N ALA A 396 16.35 9.11 -10.96
CA ALA A 396 16.99 7.80 -11.00
C ALA A 396 16.28 6.85 -11.98
N ARG A 397 17.03 5.93 -12.61
CA ARG A 397 16.47 4.87 -13.47
C ARG A 397 17.08 3.51 -13.17
N GLY A 398 16.37 2.45 -13.56
CA GLY A 398 16.82 1.08 -13.36
C GLY A 398 18.13 0.80 -14.08
N ILE A 399 19.15 0.27 -13.38
CA ILE A 399 20.44 -0.10 -13.99
C ILE A 399 20.87 -1.50 -13.58
N ILE A 400 21.39 -2.28 -14.52
CA ILE A 400 22.14 -3.51 -14.24
C ILE A 400 23.59 -3.27 -14.65
N CYS A 401 24.53 -3.43 -13.73
CA CYS A 401 25.96 -3.20 -13.99
C CYS A 401 26.83 -4.34 -13.43
N GLY A 402 28.11 -4.37 -13.82
CA GLY A 402 29.04 -5.43 -13.43
C GLY A 402 28.95 -6.71 -14.26
N LEU A 403 28.36 -6.63 -15.46
CA LEU A 403 28.28 -7.76 -16.39
C LEU A 403 29.68 -8.11 -16.95
N THR A 404 30.00 -9.40 -16.98
CA THR A 404 31.18 -9.96 -17.63
C THR A 404 30.78 -11.09 -18.58
N ALA A 405 31.73 -11.64 -19.36
CA ALA A 405 31.47 -12.79 -20.22
C ALA A 405 31.02 -14.05 -19.45
N PHE A 406 31.26 -14.11 -18.13
CA PHE A 406 30.81 -15.20 -17.25
C PHE A 406 29.38 -15.03 -16.76
N THR A 407 28.79 -13.84 -16.92
CA THR A 407 27.47 -13.54 -16.37
C THR A 407 26.38 -14.35 -17.05
N THR A 408 25.53 -14.97 -16.24
CA THR A 408 24.35 -15.74 -16.68
C THR A 408 23.07 -15.11 -16.14
N LYS A 409 21.90 -15.57 -16.62
CA LYS A 409 20.62 -15.11 -16.08
C LYS A 409 20.46 -15.35 -14.57
N GLN A 410 21.06 -16.42 -14.05
CA GLN A 410 21.02 -16.77 -12.62
C GLN A 410 21.70 -15.70 -11.77
N HIS A 411 22.82 -15.16 -12.23
CA HIS A 411 23.51 -14.05 -11.57
C HIS A 411 22.64 -12.78 -11.50
N ILE A 412 21.89 -12.47 -12.57
CA ILE A 412 20.95 -11.33 -12.62
C ILE A 412 19.77 -11.54 -11.66
N ILE A 413 19.20 -12.76 -11.63
CA ILE A 413 18.12 -13.10 -10.71
C ILE A 413 18.58 -12.99 -9.26
N ARG A 414 19.78 -13.50 -8.92
CA ARG A 414 20.37 -13.36 -7.60
C ARG A 414 20.63 -11.90 -7.24
N ALA A 415 21.22 -11.11 -8.15
CA ALA A 415 21.44 -9.68 -7.96
C ALA A 415 20.13 -8.92 -7.71
N SER A 416 19.02 -9.39 -8.26
CA SER A 416 17.70 -8.80 -8.04
C SER A 416 17.14 -9.09 -6.65
N LEU A 417 17.40 -10.28 -6.09
CA LEU A 417 17.08 -10.57 -4.68
C LEU A 417 17.97 -9.74 -3.75
N GLU A 418 19.27 -9.68 -4.03
CA GLU A 418 20.21 -8.88 -3.23
C GLU A 418 19.91 -7.39 -3.27
N ALA A 419 19.42 -6.87 -4.40
CA ALA A 419 18.97 -5.49 -4.53
C ALA A 419 17.84 -5.14 -3.54
N VAL A 420 16.93 -6.08 -3.27
CA VAL A 420 15.90 -5.89 -2.24
C VAL A 420 16.56 -5.78 -0.87
N CYS A 421 17.49 -6.68 -0.56
CA CYS A 421 18.21 -6.69 0.71
C CYS A 421 19.04 -5.43 0.94
N PHE A 422 19.71 -4.92 -0.10
CA PHE A 422 20.50 -3.70 -0.03
C PHE A 422 19.64 -2.45 0.15
N GLN A 423 18.49 -2.36 -0.54
CA GLN A 423 17.55 -1.28 -0.30
C GLN A 423 16.99 -1.33 1.13
N THR A 424 16.73 -2.52 1.67
CA THR A 424 16.35 -2.68 3.08
C THR A 424 17.47 -2.18 3.99
N ARG A 425 18.73 -2.54 3.71
CA ARG A 425 19.89 -2.05 4.47
C ARG A 425 20.01 -0.53 4.42
N ASP A 426 19.82 0.10 3.25
CA ASP A 426 19.84 1.57 3.13
C ASP A 426 18.85 2.25 4.09
N ILE A 427 17.67 1.66 4.28
CA ILE A 427 16.67 2.16 5.23
C ILE A 427 17.09 1.91 6.67
N LEU A 428 17.60 0.71 6.99
CA LEU A 428 18.06 0.37 8.34
C LEU A 428 19.21 1.31 8.79
N GLU A 429 20.15 1.62 7.90
CA GLU A 429 21.25 2.56 8.15
C GLU A 429 20.71 3.98 8.39
N ALA A 430 19.70 4.41 7.63
CA ALA A 430 19.04 5.70 7.86
C ALA A 430 18.30 5.72 9.21
N MET A 431 17.63 4.63 9.57
CA MET A 431 16.93 4.50 10.85
C MET A 431 17.90 4.54 12.02
N TYR A 432 19.04 3.83 11.92
CA TYR A 432 20.09 3.87 12.93
C TYR A 432 20.56 5.30 13.19
N LYS A 433 20.82 6.07 12.13
CA LYS A 433 21.28 7.46 12.24
C LYS A 433 20.24 8.41 12.83
N ASP A 434 18.95 8.18 12.57
CA ASP A 434 17.87 9.02 13.09
C ASP A 434 17.43 8.64 14.52
N CYS A 435 17.49 7.35 14.87
CA CYS A 435 17.06 6.84 16.17
C CYS A 435 18.19 6.79 17.22
N GLY A 436 19.45 6.70 16.80
CA GLY A 436 20.61 6.58 17.67
C GLY A 436 20.81 5.20 18.32
N PHE A 437 20.05 4.18 17.92
CA PHE A 437 20.20 2.81 18.39
C PHE A 437 20.08 1.81 17.23
N PRO A 438 20.89 0.73 17.22
CA PRO A 438 20.82 -0.29 16.17
C PRO A 438 19.59 -1.17 16.35
N LEU A 439 19.07 -1.68 15.23
CA LEU A 439 18.04 -2.71 15.26
C LEU A 439 18.68 -4.06 15.57
N THR A 440 18.21 -4.72 16.64
CA THR A 440 18.76 -6.00 17.11
C THR A 440 18.14 -7.21 16.42
N LYS A 441 16.94 -7.05 15.88
CA LYS A 441 16.23 -8.06 15.10
C LYS A 441 15.30 -7.40 14.08
N LEU A 442 15.07 -8.08 12.96
CA LEU A 442 14.14 -7.64 11.92
C LEU A 442 13.01 -8.68 11.76
N ASN A 443 11.79 -8.31 12.13
CA ASN A 443 10.62 -9.13 11.85
C ASN A 443 10.19 -8.95 10.40
N THR A 444 9.73 -10.01 9.74
CA THR A 444 9.43 -10.00 8.30
C THR A 444 8.16 -10.76 7.98
N ASP A 445 7.45 -10.28 6.97
CA ASP A 445 6.19 -10.85 6.46
C ASP A 445 6.01 -10.50 4.98
N GLY A 446 4.92 -10.98 4.37
CA GLY A 446 4.57 -10.70 2.98
C GLY A 446 5.03 -11.77 2.00
N LYS A 447 4.40 -11.80 0.82
CA LYS A 447 4.53 -12.94 -0.12
C LYS A 447 5.98 -13.27 -0.53
N MET A 448 6.88 -12.30 -0.64
CA MET A 448 8.27 -12.60 -1.00
C MET A 448 9.07 -13.23 0.15
N SER A 449 8.67 -13.05 1.41
CA SER A 449 9.42 -13.63 2.54
C SER A 449 9.40 -15.16 2.52
N THR A 450 8.48 -15.77 1.76
CA THR A 450 8.46 -17.21 1.48
C THR A 450 9.73 -17.74 0.80
N ASN A 451 10.49 -16.87 0.11
CA ASN A 451 11.76 -17.22 -0.50
C ASN A 451 12.86 -17.31 0.57
N ASN A 452 13.34 -18.53 0.87
CA ASN A 452 14.31 -18.74 1.96
C ASN A 452 15.67 -18.12 1.63
N LEU A 453 16.10 -18.17 0.37
CA LEU A 453 17.33 -17.51 -0.06
C LEU A 453 17.25 -15.99 0.20
N LEU A 454 16.13 -15.34 -0.11
CA LEU A 454 15.96 -13.91 0.14
C LEU A 454 16.09 -13.59 1.63
N MET A 455 15.45 -14.36 2.51
CA MET A 455 15.52 -14.14 3.96
C MET A 455 16.93 -14.38 4.50
N GLN A 456 17.63 -15.40 4.01
CA GLN A 456 19.02 -15.63 4.37
C GLN A 456 19.94 -14.49 3.89
N LEU A 457 19.80 -14.06 2.63
CA LEU A 457 20.54 -12.92 2.08
C LEU A 457 20.26 -11.63 2.86
N GLN A 458 19.01 -11.44 3.32
CA GLN A 458 18.62 -10.29 4.11
C GLN A 458 19.34 -10.27 5.47
N ALA A 459 19.41 -11.41 6.16
CA ALA A 459 20.15 -11.57 7.40
C ALA A 459 21.65 -11.36 7.19
N ASP A 460 22.22 -11.98 6.16
CA ASP A 460 23.64 -11.87 5.82
C ASP A 460 24.06 -10.42 5.53
N LEU A 461 23.34 -9.75 4.63
CA LEU A 461 23.71 -8.43 4.14
C LEU A 461 23.50 -7.32 5.17
N CYS A 462 22.50 -7.45 6.04
CA CYS A 462 22.26 -6.50 7.13
C CYS A 462 23.06 -6.81 8.40
N GLY A 463 23.50 -8.06 8.59
CA GLY A 463 24.15 -8.48 9.82
C GLY A 463 23.21 -8.51 11.03
N THR A 464 21.92 -8.70 10.80
CA THR A 464 20.89 -8.73 11.84
C THR A 464 20.05 -10.00 11.69
N PRO A 465 19.72 -10.70 12.79
CA PRO A 465 18.77 -11.81 12.76
C PRO A 465 17.43 -11.41 12.12
N VAL A 466 16.96 -12.24 11.20
CA VAL A 466 15.67 -12.06 10.51
C VAL A 466 14.69 -13.10 11.03
N PHE A 467 13.55 -12.63 11.52
CA PHE A 467 12.45 -13.45 11.99
C PHE A 467 11.32 -13.38 10.96
N ARG A 468 11.00 -14.48 10.31
CA ARG A 468 9.91 -14.55 9.32
C ARG A 468 8.66 -15.10 9.98
N SER A 469 7.58 -14.34 9.98
CA SER A 469 6.26 -14.85 10.39
C SER A 469 5.82 -16.00 9.48
N THR A 470 5.31 -17.08 10.09
CA THR A 470 4.63 -18.17 9.36
C THR A 470 3.12 -17.93 9.22
N VAL A 471 2.56 -16.93 9.92
CA VAL A 471 1.17 -16.48 9.73
C VAL A 471 1.03 -15.87 8.33
N PRO A 472 0.06 -16.32 7.51
CA PRO A 472 -0.09 -15.89 6.12
C PRO A 472 -0.28 -14.38 5.94
N ASP A 473 -1.11 -13.76 6.79
CA ASP A 473 -1.42 -12.33 6.71
C ASP A 473 -1.29 -11.60 8.05
N ILE A 474 -0.07 -11.14 8.29
CA ILE A 474 0.30 -10.34 9.47
C ILE A 474 -0.34 -8.95 9.46
N THR A 475 -0.57 -8.37 8.28
CA THR A 475 -1.25 -7.08 8.18
C THR A 475 -2.68 -7.23 8.66
N ALA A 476 -3.29 -8.35 8.28
CA ALA A 476 -4.61 -8.68 8.71
C ALA A 476 -4.67 -8.95 10.22
N LEU A 477 -3.84 -9.87 10.72
CA LEU A 477 -3.76 -10.17 12.15
C LEU A 477 -3.61 -8.90 13.00
N GLY A 478 -2.76 -7.96 12.60
CA GLY A 478 -2.51 -6.74 13.37
C GLY A 478 -3.72 -5.82 13.58
N VAL A 479 -4.65 -5.70 12.64
CA VAL A 479 -5.83 -4.82 12.80
C VAL A 479 -6.97 -5.61 13.42
N ALA A 480 -6.94 -6.93 13.26
CA ALA A 480 -7.69 -7.82 14.11
C ALA A 480 -7.31 -7.51 15.59
N MET A 481 -6.04 -7.66 15.98
CA MET A 481 -5.65 -7.50 17.39
C MET A 481 -6.05 -6.13 17.95
N VAL A 482 -5.96 -5.08 17.13
CA VAL A 482 -6.39 -3.71 17.46
C VAL A 482 -7.90 -3.62 17.65
N ALA A 483 -8.70 -4.26 16.80
CA ALA A 483 -10.16 -4.31 16.96
C ALA A 483 -10.54 -5.09 18.22
N GLY A 484 -9.90 -6.24 18.45
CA GLY A 484 -10.11 -7.05 19.65
C GLY A 484 -9.72 -6.36 20.96
N HIS A 485 -8.82 -5.38 20.89
CA HIS A 485 -8.34 -4.59 22.03
C HIS A 485 -9.24 -3.38 22.38
N ALA A 486 -10.21 -3.03 21.54
CA ALA A 486 -11.03 -1.84 21.79
C ALA A 486 -11.83 -1.98 23.10
N GLU A 487 -11.89 -0.88 23.87
CA GLU A 487 -12.69 -0.80 25.11
C GLU A 487 -14.15 -1.21 24.84
N GLY A 488 -14.63 -2.24 25.55
CA GLY A 488 -15.95 -2.84 25.38
C GLY A 488 -15.98 -4.07 24.46
N ILE A 489 -14.88 -4.39 23.76
CA ILE A 489 -14.67 -5.68 23.08
C ILE A 489 -13.78 -6.58 23.94
N ASP A 490 -12.62 -6.08 24.36
CA ASP A 490 -11.74 -6.65 25.39
C ASP A 490 -11.38 -8.15 25.20
N VAL A 491 -11.28 -8.62 23.94
CA VAL A 491 -10.85 -9.99 23.62
C VAL A 491 -9.36 -10.11 23.35
N TRP A 492 -8.63 -8.99 23.23
CA TRP A 492 -7.18 -8.98 23.03
C TRP A 492 -6.51 -7.95 23.95
N ASP A 493 -5.59 -8.40 24.80
CA ASP A 493 -4.78 -7.51 25.62
C ASP A 493 -3.44 -7.25 24.92
N LEU A 494 -3.31 -6.12 24.22
CA LEU A 494 -2.07 -5.73 23.53
C LEU A 494 -0.97 -5.29 24.50
N GLU A 495 -1.30 -4.94 25.73
CA GLU A 495 -0.35 -4.46 26.74
C GLU A 495 0.04 -5.55 27.74
N GLY A 496 -0.71 -6.66 27.78
CA GLY A 496 -0.52 -7.80 28.67
C GLY A 496 0.63 -8.75 28.32
N GLU A 497 0.96 -9.60 29.28
CA GLU A 497 2.06 -10.58 29.18
C GLU A 497 1.66 -11.88 28.45
N GLU A 498 0.36 -12.16 28.29
CA GLU A 498 -0.18 -13.40 27.74
C GLU A 498 -0.45 -13.37 26.22
N VAL A 499 0.08 -12.41 25.48
CA VAL A 499 -0.12 -12.35 24.02
C VAL A 499 0.54 -13.56 23.34
N GLU A 500 -0.26 -14.37 22.66
CA GLU A 500 0.26 -15.49 21.87
C GLU A 500 1.36 -15.00 20.92
N THR A 501 2.50 -15.67 20.96
CA THR A 501 3.64 -15.30 20.13
C THR A 501 3.38 -15.71 18.70
N VAL A 502 3.56 -14.77 17.77
CA VAL A 502 3.51 -15.05 16.34
C VAL A 502 4.58 -16.09 16.00
N PRO A 503 4.21 -17.25 15.44
CA PRO A 503 5.18 -18.28 15.07
C PRO A 503 6.12 -17.75 13.98
N THR A 504 7.43 -18.00 14.15
CA THR A 504 8.46 -17.48 13.26
C THR A 504 9.54 -18.50 12.91
N ASP A 505 10.04 -18.41 11.67
CA ASP A 505 11.31 -18.99 11.27
C ASP A 505 12.43 -17.99 11.53
N THR A 506 13.62 -18.48 11.89
CA THR A 506 14.78 -17.62 12.20
C THR A 506 15.91 -17.83 11.20
N PHE A 507 16.41 -16.73 10.63
CA PHE A 507 17.58 -16.70 9.76
C PHE A 507 18.67 -15.89 10.44
N LEU A 508 19.82 -16.52 10.68
CA LEU A 508 20.96 -15.90 11.34
C LEU A 508 22.00 -15.47 10.28
N PRO A 509 22.68 -14.32 10.47
CA PRO A 509 23.76 -13.92 9.58
C PRO A 509 24.88 -14.95 9.56
N THR A 510 25.29 -15.38 8.37
CA THR A 510 26.37 -16.36 8.13
C THR A 510 27.62 -15.73 7.52
N THR A 511 27.56 -14.44 7.16
CA THR A 511 28.66 -13.70 6.53
C THR A 511 29.40 -12.80 7.51
N THR A 512 30.68 -12.58 7.23
CA THR A 512 31.54 -11.67 8.00
C THR A 512 31.16 -10.20 7.76
N PRO A 513 31.40 -9.29 8.74
CA PRO A 513 31.24 -7.85 8.53
C PRO A 513 31.96 -7.33 7.27
N GLU A 514 33.20 -7.78 7.05
CA GLU A 514 34.05 -7.34 5.96
C GLU A 514 33.44 -7.69 4.59
N GLU A 515 32.93 -8.92 4.44
CA GLU A 515 32.31 -9.37 3.20
C GLU A 515 31.02 -8.61 2.88
N ARG A 516 30.13 -8.43 3.87
CA ARG A 516 28.87 -7.70 3.65
C ARG A 516 29.11 -6.23 3.34
N ASP A 517 30.10 -5.60 3.98
CA ASP A 517 30.41 -4.19 3.79
C ASP A 517 31.09 -3.93 2.44
N ALA A 518 31.94 -4.85 1.98
CA ALA A 518 32.52 -4.78 0.64
C ALA A 518 31.43 -4.83 -0.45
N ARG A 519 30.43 -5.71 -0.30
CA ARG A 519 29.28 -5.80 -1.21
C ARG A 519 28.38 -4.57 -1.13
N TYR A 520 28.11 -4.08 0.09
CA TYR A 520 27.32 -2.87 0.27
C TYR A 520 27.99 -1.63 -0.33
N LYS A 521 29.32 -1.50 -0.24
CA LYS A 521 30.07 -0.42 -0.89
C LYS A 521 29.84 -0.40 -2.41
N LYS A 522 29.90 -1.57 -3.06
CA LYS A 522 29.63 -1.69 -4.50
C LYS A 522 28.16 -1.41 -4.84
N TRP A 523 27.22 -1.81 -3.97
CA TRP A 523 25.82 -1.40 -4.08
C TRP A 523 25.68 0.13 -4.11
N LYS A 524 26.32 0.86 -3.19
CA LYS A 524 26.28 2.33 -3.18
C LYS A 524 26.82 2.94 -4.48
N MET A 525 27.91 2.39 -5.01
CA MET A 525 28.45 2.79 -6.32
C MET A 525 27.44 2.55 -7.45
N ALA A 526 26.73 1.43 -7.44
CA ALA A 526 25.67 1.16 -8.41
C ALA A 526 24.51 2.16 -8.28
N VAL A 527 24.08 2.47 -7.05
CA VAL A 527 23.04 3.49 -6.81
C VAL A 527 23.47 4.84 -7.35
N GLU A 528 24.69 5.30 -7.08
CA GLU A 528 25.20 6.57 -7.61
C GLU A 528 25.15 6.63 -9.14
N ARG A 529 25.51 5.54 -9.82
CA ARG A 529 25.42 5.40 -11.29
C ARG A 529 23.99 5.47 -11.82
N SER A 530 22.98 5.17 -10.99
CA SER A 530 21.57 5.24 -11.37
C SER A 530 20.99 6.66 -11.32
N LEU A 531 21.65 7.59 -10.62
CA LEU A 531 21.18 8.96 -10.41
C LEU A 531 21.51 9.87 -11.60
N GLY A 532 20.75 10.97 -11.76
CA GLY A 532 20.97 11.95 -12.83
C GLY A 532 20.65 11.43 -14.23
N TRP A 533 20.00 10.26 -14.33
CA TRP A 533 19.72 9.61 -15.61
C TRP A 533 18.70 10.38 -16.44
N VAL A 534 17.65 10.87 -15.78
CA VAL A 534 16.68 11.77 -16.43
C VAL A 534 17.19 13.20 -16.35
N THR A 535 17.61 13.73 -17.50
CA THR A 535 17.91 15.15 -17.66
C THR A 535 16.61 15.89 -17.98
N GLY A 536 15.98 16.49 -16.97
CA GLY A 536 14.79 17.30 -17.20
C GLY A 536 15.14 18.53 -18.05
N LYS A 537 14.52 18.70 -19.22
CA LYS A 537 14.17 20.06 -19.67
C LYS A 537 13.22 20.62 -18.61
N MET A 538 13.55 21.78 -18.04
CA MET A 538 12.54 22.59 -17.34
C MET A 538 11.34 22.71 -18.28
N SER A 539 10.13 22.49 -17.77
CA SER A 539 8.92 22.55 -18.59
C SER A 539 8.89 23.86 -19.38
N ASP A 540 8.45 23.83 -20.64
CA ASP A 540 8.42 25.01 -21.53
C ASP A 540 7.64 26.20 -20.93
N GLN A 541 6.81 25.94 -19.91
CA GLN A 541 6.09 26.96 -19.13
C GLN A 541 7.01 27.87 -18.30
N MET A 542 8.25 27.47 -17.99
CA MET A 542 9.23 28.36 -17.35
C MET A 542 10.00 29.26 -18.33
N THR A 543 9.83 29.10 -19.65
CA THR A 543 10.51 29.93 -20.67
C THR A 543 9.67 31.07 -21.23
N GLY A 544 8.46 31.32 -20.70
CA GLY A 544 7.65 32.47 -21.06
C GLY A 544 7.10 32.48 -22.50
N LYS A 545 7.16 31.37 -23.24
CA LYS A 545 6.55 31.27 -24.59
C LYS A 545 5.16 30.65 -24.51
N CYS A 546 4.17 31.50 -24.26
CA CYS A 546 2.76 31.16 -24.45
C CYS A 546 2.48 30.99 -25.95
N LYS A 547 2.45 29.75 -26.46
CA LYS A 547 1.87 29.47 -27.78
C LYS A 547 0.40 29.08 -27.60
N THR A 548 -0.48 30.00 -27.98
CA THR A 548 -1.91 29.79 -28.16
C THR A 548 -2.13 28.71 -29.22
N ILE A 549 -2.55 27.51 -28.82
CA ILE A 549 -3.00 26.50 -29.79
C ILE A 549 -4.48 26.74 -30.07
N LYS A 550 -4.76 27.26 -31.27
CA LYS A 550 -6.10 27.33 -31.85
C LYS A 550 -6.63 25.90 -32.03
N GLN A 551 -7.88 25.66 -31.61
CA GLN A 551 -8.64 24.46 -31.95
C GLN A 551 -8.76 24.33 -33.47
N SER A 552 -8.28 23.23 -34.03
CA SER A 552 -8.65 22.75 -35.37
C SER A 552 -9.31 21.38 -35.24
N LYS A 553 -10.53 21.27 -35.80
CA LYS A 553 -11.29 20.03 -35.97
C LYS A 553 -10.44 18.97 -36.69
N PHE A 554 -10.54 17.71 -36.28
CA PHE A 554 -10.14 16.57 -37.11
C PHE A 554 -11.27 15.56 -37.18
N GLU A 555 -11.65 15.26 -38.42
CA GLU A 555 -12.59 14.21 -38.82
C GLU A 555 -11.94 12.82 -38.77
N VAL A 556 -12.82 11.82 -38.74
CA VAL A 556 -12.55 10.39 -38.60
C VAL A 556 -12.24 9.75 -39.96
N SER A 557 -11.07 9.15 -40.14
CA SER A 557 -10.88 7.79 -40.72
C SER A 557 -9.41 7.42 -40.97
N ASP A 558 -9.07 6.20 -40.58
CA ASP A 558 -8.02 5.28 -41.06
C ASP A 558 -6.53 5.64 -40.96
N VAL A 559 -5.82 4.99 -40.02
CA VAL A 559 -4.85 3.90 -40.30
C VAL A 559 -4.65 3.06 -39.03
N ILE A 560 -4.93 1.76 -39.13
CA ILE A 560 -4.55 0.71 -38.17
C ILE A 560 -3.20 0.13 -38.61
N GLN A 561 -2.17 0.16 -37.76
CA GLN A 561 -1.32 -1.00 -37.51
C GLN A 561 -0.51 -0.88 -36.21
N ILE A 562 -0.33 -2.06 -35.59
CA ILE A 562 -0.05 -2.40 -34.20
C ILE A 562 1.47 -2.39 -33.89
N ALA A 563 1.88 -1.92 -32.70
CA ALA A 563 2.62 -2.71 -31.69
C ALA A 563 3.25 -1.89 -30.53
N SER A 564 3.11 -2.44 -29.32
CA SER A 564 3.85 -2.18 -28.07
C SER A 564 3.47 -0.99 -27.19
N LEU A 565 2.28 -1.07 -26.57
CA LEU A 565 2.03 -0.46 -25.26
C LEU A 565 2.11 -1.57 -24.21
N ASN A 566 3.25 -1.67 -23.53
CA ASN A 566 3.37 -2.46 -22.31
C ASN A 566 4.11 -1.65 -21.25
N THR A 567 3.49 -1.60 -20.07
CA THR A 567 4.08 -1.65 -18.72
C THR A 567 3.79 -0.42 -17.85
N LEU A 568 2.64 -0.43 -17.17
CA LEU A 568 2.56 -0.03 -15.77
C LEU A 568 1.69 -1.08 -15.06
N TYR A 569 2.26 -1.78 -14.09
CA TYR A 569 1.58 -2.75 -13.23
C TYR A 569 1.71 -2.25 -11.78
N CYS A 570 0.61 -2.18 -11.03
CA CYS A 570 0.64 -2.13 -9.57
C CYS A 570 -0.31 -3.21 -9.02
N LEU A 571 -0.10 -3.54 -7.74
CA LEU A 571 -0.80 -4.54 -6.93
C LEU A 571 -0.66 -4.02 -5.50
N PHE A 572 -1.75 -3.54 -4.88
CA PHE A 572 -1.79 -3.14 -3.47
C PHE A 572 -3.17 -3.36 -2.81
N ASP A 573 -3.12 -3.68 -1.52
CA ASP A 573 -4.13 -4.47 -0.81
C ASP A 573 -5.11 -3.61 0.00
N THR A 574 -6.34 -4.05 0.19
CA THR A 574 -7.21 -3.55 1.26
C THR A 574 -7.87 -4.77 1.87
N GLU A 575 -7.76 -4.91 3.18
CA GLU A 575 -8.17 -6.10 3.89
C GLU A 575 -9.23 -5.68 4.92
N ILE A 576 -10.41 -6.28 4.85
CA ILE A 576 -11.42 -6.15 5.92
C ILE A 576 -11.29 -7.43 6.73
N ILE A 577 -11.56 -7.42 8.03
CA ILE A 577 -11.24 -8.54 8.92
C ILE A 577 -12.33 -8.72 9.93
N LEU A 578 -12.70 -9.98 10.20
CA LEU A 578 -13.72 -10.35 11.18
C LEU A 578 -13.07 -11.19 12.28
N TYR A 579 -13.53 -11.06 13.53
CA TYR A 579 -13.22 -12.04 14.57
C TYR A 579 -14.29 -13.08 14.70
N VAL A 580 -13.98 -14.26 15.22
CA VAL A 580 -14.95 -15.17 15.82
C VAL A 580 -14.48 -15.44 17.26
N THR A 581 -15.36 -15.31 18.25
CA THR A 581 -15.22 -15.94 19.57
C THR A 581 -15.97 -17.26 19.56
N SER A 582 -15.29 -18.37 19.84
CA SER A 582 -16.00 -19.50 20.46
C SER A 582 -15.94 -19.32 21.98
N PHE A 583 -17.04 -19.64 22.65
CA PHE A 583 -17.08 -19.84 24.11
C PHE A 583 -16.08 -20.92 24.57
#